data_AF-A0A920S5R9-F1
#
_entry.id   AF-A0A920S5R9-F1
#
_cell.length_a   1.000
_cell.length_b   1.000
_cell.length_c   1.000
_cell.angle_alpha   90.00
_cell.angle_beta   90.00
_cell.angle_gamma   90.00
#
_symmetry.space_group_name_H-M   'P 1'
#
loop_
_entity.id
_entity.type
_entity.pdbx_description
1 polymer ?
#
loop_
_entity_poly.entity_id
_entity_poly.type
_entity_poly.pdbx_seq_one_letter_code
_entity_poly.pdbx_strand_id
1 'polypeptide(L)'
;MDIVNEHLLVIPMIETVEALDSIDEILSVPGIDVLLVGPSDLSINLDVALDYPNPKYLAALDKIASACKKVGVAPGMYFVPPGIEPSELIAKGFRFFTLPWQGWASEGISNALAGIR
;
A
#
# COMPACT_ATOMS: atom_id res chain seq x y z
N MET A 1 -11.83 13.48 25.36
CA MET A 1 -10.88 12.47 24.84
C MET A 1 -11.50 11.71 23.69
N ASP A 2 -12.81 11.50 23.70
CA ASP A 2 -13.56 10.76 22.66
C ASP A 2 -13.34 11.29 21.23
N ILE A 3 -13.39 12.61 21.01
CA ILE A 3 -13.09 13.23 19.69
C ILE A 3 -11.69 12.85 19.18
N VAL A 4 -10.68 12.79 20.06
CA VAL A 4 -9.32 12.42 19.62
C VAL A 4 -9.27 10.96 19.17
N ASN A 5 -9.98 10.09 19.88
CA ASN A 5 -10.02 8.65 19.56
C ASN A 5 -10.82 8.37 18.28
N GLU A 6 -11.95 9.05 18.09
CA GLU A 6 -12.82 8.89 16.90
C GLU A 6 -12.17 9.41 15.60
N HIS A 7 -11.18 10.29 15.72
CA HIS A 7 -10.47 10.89 14.58
C HIS A 7 -9.02 10.41 14.42
N LEU A 8 -8.59 9.42 15.22
CA LEU A 8 -7.27 8.81 15.07
C LEU A 8 -7.32 7.75 13.97
N LEU A 9 -6.40 7.84 13.00
CA LEU A 9 -6.22 6.78 12.00
C LEU A 9 -5.18 5.77 12.46
N VAL A 10 -5.54 4.48 12.43
CA VAL A 10 -4.64 3.37 12.72
C VAL A 10 -4.36 2.61 11.43
N ILE A 11 -3.09 2.66 10.99
CA ILE A 11 -2.65 2.15 9.70
C ILE A 11 -1.45 1.21 9.90
N PRO A 12 -1.68 -0.06 10.29
CA PRO A 12 -0.63 -1.06 10.33
C PRO A 12 -0.10 -1.37 8.92
N MET A 13 1.21 -1.57 8.82
CA MET A 13 1.87 -2.00 7.59
C MET A 13 2.00 -3.53 7.56
N ILE A 14 1.71 -4.14 6.41
CA ILE A 14 1.84 -5.58 6.16
C ILE A 14 2.90 -5.81 5.09
N GLU A 15 3.99 -6.47 5.50
CA GLU A 15 5.17 -6.64 4.66
C GLU A 15 5.98 -7.91 4.96
N THR A 16 5.41 -8.83 5.74
CA THR A 16 6.04 -10.13 6.04
C THR A 16 5.10 -11.29 5.77
N VAL A 17 5.65 -12.50 5.62
CA VAL A 17 4.85 -13.72 5.41
C VAL A 17 4.02 -14.05 6.64
N GLU A 18 4.56 -13.87 7.84
CA GLU A 18 3.86 -14.13 9.10
C GLU A 18 2.64 -13.23 9.26
N ALA A 19 2.77 -11.95 8.88
CA ALA A 19 1.67 -10.99 8.89
C ALA A 19 0.61 -11.35 7.83
N LEU A 20 1.05 -11.83 6.66
CA LEU A 20 0.14 -12.31 5.61
C LEU A 20 -0.63 -13.57 6.03
N ASP A 21 0.01 -14.48 6.77
CA ASP A 21 -0.62 -15.69 7.29
C ASP A 21 -1.59 -15.41 8.44
N SER A 22 -1.30 -14.38 9.24
CA SER A 22 -2.13 -13.93 10.36
C SER A 22 -3.12 -12.82 9.97
N ILE A 23 -3.34 -12.58 8.66
CA ILE A 23 -4.04 -11.40 8.18
C ILE A 23 -5.48 -11.27 8.68
N ASP A 24 -6.22 -12.39 8.77
CA ASP A 24 -7.59 -12.37 9.28
C ASP A 24 -7.61 -12.09 10.81
N GLU A 25 -6.59 -12.52 11.57
CA GLU A 25 -6.45 -12.20 13.00
C GLU A 25 -6.09 -10.72 13.21
N ILE A 26 -5.15 -10.19 12.42
CA ILE A 26 -4.78 -8.78 12.45
C ILE A 26 -6.00 -7.92 12.15
N LEU A 27 -6.73 -8.22 11.07
CA LEU A 27 -7.93 -7.49 10.67
C LEU A 27 -9.12 -7.66 11.64
N SER A 28 -9.07 -8.62 12.56
CA SER A 28 -10.07 -8.77 13.61
C SER A 28 -9.91 -7.75 14.74
N VAL A 29 -8.75 -7.09 14.84
CA VAL A 29 -8.47 -6.07 15.85
C VAL A 29 -9.32 -4.82 15.59
N PRO A 30 -10.17 -4.39 16.55
CA PRO A 30 -11.00 -3.21 16.38
C PRO A 30 -10.17 -1.93 16.20
N GLY A 31 -10.62 -1.06 15.29
CA GLY A 31 -10.05 0.27 15.09
C GLY A 31 -8.97 0.36 14.01
N ILE A 32 -8.69 -0.71 13.26
CA ILE A 32 -7.84 -0.63 12.06
C ILE A 32 -8.64 0.01 10.93
N ASP A 33 -8.14 1.12 10.36
CA ASP A 33 -8.81 1.83 9.27
C ASP A 33 -8.26 1.42 7.89
N VAL A 34 -6.94 1.24 7.83
CA VAL A 34 -6.21 0.92 6.60
C VAL A 34 -5.19 -0.18 6.87
N LEU A 35 -5.13 -1.18 5.98
CA LEU A 35 -4.05 -2.15 5.97
C LEU A 35 -3.06 -1.76 4.85
N LEU A 36 -1.91 -1.20 5.23
CA LEU A 36 -0.97 -0.61 4.27
C LEU A 36 0.06 -1.64 3.81
N VAL A 37 0.18 -1.87 2.51
CA VAL A 37 1.20 -2.77 1.95
C VAL A 37 2.53 -2.03 1.85
N GLY A 38 3.59 -2.64 2.40
CA GLY A 38 5.00 -2.29 2.17
C GLY A 38 5.57 -3.10 1.00
N PRO A 39 5.64 -2.59 -0.23
CA PRO A 39 5.88 -3.42 -1.42
C PRO A 39 7.24 -4.10 -1.42
N SER A 40 8.29 -3.36 -1.07
CA SER A 40 9.67 -3.84 -1.13
C SER A 40 9.90 -4.96 -0.12
N ASP A 41 9.57 -4.71 1.16
CA ASP A 41 9.73 -5.70 2.21
C ASP A 41 8.84 -6.92 2.01
N LEU A 42 7.59 -6.75 1.52
CA LEU A 42 6.73 -7.87 1.16
C LEU A 42 7.34 -8.72 0.03
N SER A 43 7.88 -8.08 -1.01
CA SER A 43 8.51 -8.79 -2.12
C SER A 43 9.74 -9.58 -1.68
N ILE A 44 10.54 -9.03 -0.75
CA ILE A 44 11.71 -9.69 -0.17
C ILE A 44 11.29 -10.89 0.66
N ASN A 45 10.28 -10.73 1.53
CA ASN A 45 9.76 -11.80 2.38
C ASN A 45 9.13 -12.95 1.57
N LEU A 46 8.66 -12.68 0.35
CA LEU A 46 8.09 -13.68 -0.57
C LEU A 46 9.13 -14.35 -1.49
N ASP A 47 10.42 -14.09 -1.26
CA ASP A 47 11.56 -14.53 -2.09
C ASP A 47 11.47 -14.07 -3.56
N VAL A 48 10.89 -12.88 -3.79
CA VAL A 48 10.71 -12.25 -5.12
C VAL A 48 11.14 -10.79 -5.07
N ALA A 49 12.31 -10.55 -4.48
CA ALA A 49 12.83 -9.21 -4.17
C ALA A 49 12.72 -8.25 -5.37
N LEU A 50 11.87 -7.23 -5.21
CA LEU A 50 11.57 -6.17 -6.19
C LEU A 50 11.00 -6.65 -7.54
N ASP A 51 10.66 -7.94 -7.67
CA ASP A 51 9.96 -8.52 -8.82
C ASP A 51 8.44 -8.44 -8.60
N TYR A 52 7.89 -7.24 -8.74
CA TYR A 52 6.46 -6.98 -8.49
C TYR A 52 5.50 -7.65 -9.48
N PRO A 53 5.84 -7.86 -10.77
CA PRO A 53 5.01 -8.65 -11.67
C PRO A 53 4.95 -10.15 -11.31
N ASN A 54 5.75 -10.61 -10.35
CA ASN A 54 5.78 -12.01 -9.97
C ASN A 54 4.41 -12.50 -9.47
N PRO A 55 3.92 -13.67 -9.95
CA PRO A 55 2.65 -14.23 -9.51
C PRO A 55 2.52 -14.40 -7.99
N LYS A 56 3.62 -14.66 -7.26
CA LYS A 56 3.60 -14.75 -5.80
C LYS A 56 3.24 -13.42 -5.15
N TYR A 57 3.85 -12.32 -5.61
CA TYR A 57 3.57 -10.99 -5.11
C TYR A 57 2.14 -10.57 -5.44
N LEU A 58 1.70 -10.79 -6.68
CA LEU A 58 0.33 -10.47 -7.11
C LEU A 58 -0.73 -11.27 -6.31
N ALA A 59 -0.47 -12.55 -6.05
CA ALA A 59 -1.34 -13.38 -5.21
C ALA A 59 -1.40 -12.89 -3.75
N ALA A 60 -0.29 -12.37 -3.21
CA ALA A 60 -0.29 -11.75 -1.89
C ALA A 60 -1.16 -10.49 -1.87
N LEU A 61 -1.10 -9.64 -2.91
CA LEU A 61 -2.00 -8.48 -3.03
C LEU A 61 -3.48 -8.89 -3.11
N ASP A 62 -3.79 -9.98 -3.82
CA ASP A 62 -5.16 -10.53 -3.89
C ASP A 62 -5.64 -11.06 -2.55
N LYS A 63 -4.78 -11.75 -1.80
CA LYS A 63 -5.06 -12.21 -0.42
C LYS A 63 -5.35 -11.02 0.49
N ILE A 64 -4.51 -9.98 0.45
CA ILE A 64 -4.66 -8.75 1.25
C ILE A 64 -5.97 -8.04 0.92
N ALA A 65 -6.23 -7.78 -0.36
CA ALA A 65 -7.44 -7.10 -0.79
C ALA A 65 -8.71 -7.87 -0.41
N SER A 66 -8.69 -9.19 -0.58
CA SER A 66 -9.81 -10.06 -0.21
C SER A 66 -10.07 -10.06 1.29
N ALA A 67 -9.03 -10.14 2.12
CA ALA A 67 -9.16 -10.11 3.58
C ALA A 67 -9.72 -8.76 4.05
N CYS A 68 -9.17 -7.65 3.57
CA CYS A 68 -9.64 -6.29 3.88
C CYS A 68 -11.13 -6.12 3.53
N LYS A 69 -11.54 -6.60 2.35
CA LYS A 69 -12.93 -6.54 1.89
C LYS A 69 -13.91 -7.26 2.81
N LYS A 70 -13.53 -8.37 3.45
CA LYS A 70 -14.42 -9.14 4.36
C LYS A 70 -14.85 -8.31 5.58
N VAL A 71 -13.95 -7.45 6.08
CA VAL A 71 -14.15 -6.71 7.34
C VAL A 71 -14.40 -5.21 7.13
N GLY A 72 -14.33 -4.72 5.89
CA GLY A 72 -14.57 -3.30 5.58
C GLY A 72 -13.38 -2.37 5.85
N VAL A 73 -12.17 -2.92 6.00
CA VAL A 73 -10.92 -2.15 6.11
C VAL A 73 -10.43 -1.79 4.70
N ALA A 74 -9.87 -0.60 4.51
CA ALA A 74 -9.33 -0.19 3.22
C ALA A 74 -7.91 -0.75 3.01
N PRO A 75 -7.62 -1.48 1.92
CA PRO A 75 -6.24 -1.80 1.58
C PRO A 75 -5.52 -0.56 1.04
N GLY A 76 -4.30 -0.34 1.53
CA GLY A 76 -3.42 0.76 1.16
C GLY A 76 -2.14 0.30 0.49
N MET A 77 -1.50 1.18 -0.26
CA MET A 77 -0.25 0.90 -0.97
C MET A 77 0.78 2.02 -0.73
N TYR A 78 1.94 1.69 -0.16
CA TYR A 78 2.95 2.69 0.21
C TYR A 78 3.61 3.37 -1.01
N PHE A 79 3.72 2.68 -2.13
CA PHE A 79 3.95 3.29 -3.44
C PHE A 79 3.44 2.34 -4.50
N VAL A 80 3.00 2.86 -5.64
CA VAL A 80 2.62 1.99 -6.77
C VAL A 80 3.91 1.36 -7.32
N PRO A 81 4.07 0.03 -7.26
CA PRO A 81 5.31 -0.60 -7.68
C PRO A 81 5.51 -0.46 -9.20
N PRO A 82 6.76 -0.29 -9.66
CA PRO A 82 7.05 -0.28 -11.09
C PRO A 82 6.50 -1.52 -11.80
N GLY A 83 5.89 -1.33 -12.97
CA GLY A 83 5.29 -2.42 -13.75
C GLY A 83 3.90 -2.85 -13.29
N ILE A 84 3.33 -2.22 -12.27
CA ILE A 84 1.93 -2.37 -11.88
C ILE A 84 1.20 -1.07 -12.16
N GLU A 85 0.11 -1.13 -12.92
CA GLU A 85 -0.72 0.05 -13.18
C GLU A 85 -1.59 0.39 -11.96
N PRO A 86 -1.69 1.67 -11.54
CA PRO A 86 -2.54 2.07 -10.43
C PRO A 86 -4.00 1.60 -10.57
N SER A 87 -4.51 1.55 -11.81
CA SER A 87 -5.88 1.09 -12.10
C SER A 87 -6.12 -0.37 -11.71
N GLU A 88 -5.10 -1.22 -11.78
CA GLU A 88 -5.20 -2.62 -11.39
C GLU A 88 -5.37 -2.76 -9.87
N LEU A 89 -4.62 -1.96 -9.09
CA LEU A 89 -4.76 -1.91 -7.63
C LEU A 89 -6.13 -1.35 -7.23
N ILE A 90 -6.60 -0.30 -7.91
CA ILE A 90 -7.94 0.27 -7.68
C ILE A 90 -9.02 -0.78 -7.96
N ALA A 91 -8.89 -1.56 -9.04
CA ALA A 91 -9.82 -2.63 -9.40
C ALA A 91 -9.85 -3.75 -8.34
N LYS A 92 -8.70 -4.08 -7.73
CA LYS A 92 -8.60 -5.02 -6.60
C LYS A 92 -9.25 -4.50 -5.32
N GLY A 93 -9.40 -3.17 -5.18
CA GLY A 93 -10.05 -2.54 -4.02
C GLY A 93 -9.15 -1.63 -3.20
N PHE A 94 -7.90 -1.39 -3.62
CA PHE A 94 -7.01 -0.45 -2.93
C PHE A 94 -7.56 0.98 -3.02
N ARG A 95 -7.52 1.71 -1.91
CA ARG A 95 -8.08 3.07 -1.80
C ARG A 95 -7.16 4.10 -1.17
N PHE A 96 -6.14 3.65 -0.43
CA PHE A 96 -5.16 4.52 0.19
C PHE A 96 -3.82 4.39 -0.54
N PHE A 97 -3.28 5.48 -1.07
CA PHE A 97 -2.01 5.47 -1.80
C PHE A 97 -1.13 6.60 -1.27
N THR A 98 0.13 6.28 -0.99
CA THR A 98 1.16 7.31 -0.85
C THR A 98 1.93 7.43 -2.16
N LEU A 99 2.20 8.67 -2.57
CA LEU A 99 2.89 8.99 -3.81
C LEU A 99 4.14 9.80 -3.47
N PRO A 100 5.33 9.38 -3.94
CA PRO A 100 6.53 10.19 -3.78
C PRO A 100 6.37 11.48 -4.59
N TRP A 101 6.55 12.63 -3.95
CA TRP A 101 6.36 13.94 -4.55
C TRP A 101 7.67 14.57 -5.05
N GLN A 102 8.81 14.04 -4.63
CA GLN A 102 10.14 14.60 -4.84
C GLN A 102 10.52 14.66 -6.32
N GLY A 103 10.14 13.62 -7.09
CA GLY A 103 10.36 13.59 -8.54
C GLY A 103 9.60 14.70 -9.24
N TRP A 104 8.30 14.84 -8.94
CA TRP A 104 7.46 15.89 -9.52
C TRP A 104 7.94 17.29 -9.15
N ALA A 105 8.36 17.50 -7.91
CA ALA A 105 8.93 18.78 -7.47
C ALA A 105 10.23 19.10 -8.22
N SER A 106 11.15 18.15 -8.32
CA SER A 106 12.45 18.35 -8.97
C SER A 106 12.30 18.61 -10.47
N GLU A 107 11.42 17.87 -11.14
CA GLU A 107 11.10 18.06 -12.55
C GLU A 107 10.43 19.41 -12.81
N GLY A 108 9.42 19.77 -12.00
CA GLY A 108 8.74 21.05 -12.10
C GLY A 108 9.69 22.24 -11.92
N ILE A 109 10.57 22.19 -10.93
CA ILE A 109 11.59 23.22 -10.69
C ILE A 109 12.55 23.32 -11.88
N SER A 110 13.06 22.19 -12.37
CA SER A 110 13.99 22.15 -13.51
C SER A 110 13.38 22.73 -14.78
N ASN A 111 12.13 22.37 -15.07
CA ASN A 111 11.39 22.89 -16.23
C ASN A 111 11.16 24.40 -16.13
N ALA A 112 10.80 24.91 -14.95
CA ALA A 112 10.62 26.35 -14.73
C ALA A 112 11.94 27.12 -14.93
N LEU A 113 13.06 26.61 -14.38
CA LEU A 113 14.37 27.24 -14.54
C LEU A 113 14.87 27.22 -15.99
N ALA A 114 14.55 26.16 -16.75
CA ALA A 114 14.91 26.06 -18.17
C ALA A 114 14.22 27.13 -19.02
N GLY A 115 13.00 27.55 -18.66
CA GLY A 115 12.23 28.57 -19.37
C GLY A 115 12.63 30.03 -19.09
N ILE A 116 13.54 30.28 -18.15
CA ILE A 116 14.01 31.64 -17.78
C ILE A 116 15.34 31.98 -18.52
N ARG A 117 15.86 31.08 -19.35
CA ARG A 117 17.07 31.30 -20.15
C ARG A 117 16.79 31.94 -21.50
#